data_AF-A0A0Q8HTF9-F1
#
_entry.id   AF-A0A0Q8HTF9-F1
#
_cell.length_a   1.000
_cell.length_b   1.000
_cell.length_c   1.000
_cell.angle_alpha   90.00
_cell.angle_beta   90.00
_cell.angle_gamma   90.00
#
_symmetry.space_group_name_H-M   'P 1'
#
loop_
_entity.id
_entity.type
_entity.pdbx_description
1 polymer ?
#
loop_
_entity_poly.entity_id
_entity_poly.type
_entity_poly.pdbx_seq_one_letter_code
_entity_poly.pdbx_strand_id
1 'polypeptide(L)'
;MPPLVSPLRRRVGVAVGVVAVLVLLLLSHGFGRAVPTNNYRPLLTTDAIESGCYPLPGDARLDGLAYQVRWDEDVETPEGKRRHLYGQYDLVDRDEAEGLLIQAFMNVGFREVRSSSELPIGVVSGERLLVKGDVAVGITVTELVDTTADDLVRGDFVLDLPVVAKAKDDPVCDFPSSTKRWPDAGYKRRTPIK
;
A
#
# COMPACT_ATOMS: atom_id res chain seq x y z
N MET A 1 73.67 3.93 -1.23
CA MET A 1 73.67 2.90 -2.30
C MET A 1 72.38 2.09 -2.17
N PRO A 2 71.40 2.24 -3.07
CA PRO A 2 70.18 1.45 -3.03
C PRO A 2 70.47 0.00 -3.49
N PRO A 3 69.92 -1.03 -2.84
CA PRO A 3 70.18 -2.41 -3.22
C PRO A 3 69.54 -2.73 -4.59
N LEU A 4 70.35 -3.29 -5.50
CA LEU A 4 69.92 -3.86 -6.78
C LEU A 4 69.03 -5.09 -6.52
N VAL A 5 67.72 -4.89 -6.55
CA VAL A 5 66.76 -6.00 -6.49
C VAL A 5 66.81 -6.72 -7.84
N SER A 6 67.09 -8.02 -7.82
CA SER A 6 67.17 -8.82 -9.04
C SER A 6 65.83 -8.84 -9.80
N PRO A 7 65.84 -8.76 -11.14
CA PRO A 7 64.61 -8.64 -11.96
C PRO A 7 63.66 -9.82 -11.77
N LEU A 8 64.18 -11.00 -11.40
CA LEU A 8 63.40 -12.18 -11.05
C LEU A 8 62.56 -11.98 -9.77
N ARG A 9 63.11 -11.38 -8.72
CA ARG A 9 62.37 -11.12 -7.47
C ARG A 9 61.20 -10.16 -7.69
N ARG A 10 61.35 -9.18 -8.58
CA ARG A 10 60.29 -8.23 -8.93
C ARG A 10 59.12 -8.91 -9.65
N ARG A 11 59.39 -9.83 -10.60
CA ARG A 11 58.35 -10.57 -11.32
C ARG A 11 57.57 -11.53 -10.42
N VAL A 12 58.26 -12.20 -9.50
CA VAL A 12 57.62 -13.09 -8.50
C VAL A 12 56.69 -12.28 -7.59
N GLY A 13 57.12 -11.11 -7.12
CA GLY A 13 56.29 -10.23 -6.30
C GLY A 13 55.00 -9.78 -7.01
N VAL A 14 55.10 -9.42 -8.30
CA VAL A 14 53.92 -9.05 -9.10
C VAL A 14 52.98 -10.24 -9.29
N ALA A 15 53.50 -11.43 -9.63
CA ALA A 15 52.68 -12.62 -9.81
C ALA A 15 51.93 -13.00 -8.52
N VAL A 16 52.61 -12.96 -7.37
CA VAL A 16 51.98 -13.22 -6.06
C VAL A 16 50.92 -12.17 -5.75
N GLY A 17 51.18 -10.89 -6.02
CA GLY A 17 50.21 -9.82 -5.84
C GLY A 17 48.96 -10.01 -6.70
N VAL A 18 49.11 -10.38 -7.97
CA VAL A 18 47.99 -10.67 -8.88
C VAL A 18 47.18 -11.86 -8.39
N VAL A 19 47.83 -12.95 -7.97
CA VAL A 19 47.15 -14.13 -7.42
C VAL A 19 46.38 -13.76 -6.15
N ALA A 20 46.99 -12.98 -5.25
CA ALA A 20 46.31 -12.53 -4.03
C ALA A 20 45.07 -11.68 -4.32
N VAL A 21 45.16 -10.73 -5.28
CA VAL A 21 44.01 -9.92 -5.71
C VAL A 21 42.92 -10.78 -6.35
N LEU A 22 43.27 -11.72 -7.22
CA LEU A 22 42.30 -12.63 -7.83
C LEU A 22 41.61 -13.52 -6.80
N VAL A 23 42.35 -14.03 -5.82
CA VAL A 23 41.78 -14.80 -4.70
C VAL A 23 40.84 -13.95 -3.86
N LEU A 24 41.18 -12.69 -3.57
CA LEU A 24 40.29 -11.78 -2.84
C LEU A 24 39.03 -11.46 -3.62
N LEU A 25 39.13 -11.21 -4.94
CA LEU A 25 37.96 -10.98 -5.79
C LEU A 25 37.07 -12.22 -5.89
N LEU A 26 37.66 -13.41 -6.03
CA LEU A 26 36.93 -14.69 -6.01
C LEU A 26 36.23 -14.90 -4.67
N LEU A 27 36.90 -14.68 -3.54
CA LEU A 27 36.28 -14.91 -2.23
C LEU A 27 35.36 -13.76 -1.79
N SER A 28 35.40 -12.60 -2.44
CA SER A 28 34.59 -11.42 -2.08
C SER A 28 33.09 -11.71 -2.04
N HIS A 29 32.59 -12.60 -2.90
CA HIS A 29 31.17 -12.98 -2.91
C HIS A 29 30.74 -13.76 -1.65
N GLY A 30 31.70 -14.36 -0.92
CA GLY A 30 31.47 -15.08 0.33
C GLY A 30 31.58 -14.22 1.59
N PHE A 31 32.18 -13.04 1.50
CA PHE A 31 32.54 -12.23 2.68
C PHE A 31 31.58 -11.06 3.01
N GLY A 32 30.43 -10.89 2.34
CA GLY A 32 29.73 -9.62 2.57
C GLY A 32 28.32 -9.44 2.03
N ARG A 33 27.52 -10.50 1.87
CA ARG A 33 26.07 -10.27 1.84
C ARG A 33 25.58 -10.28 3.27
N ALA A 34 25.34 -9.08 3.82
CA ALA A 34 24.57 -8.95 5.04
C ALA A 34 23.25 -9.70 4.82
N VAL A 35 23.08 -10.83 5.51
CA VAL A 35 21.80 -11.53 5.52
C VAL A 35 20.78 -10.52 6.03
N PRO A 36 19.69 -10.24 5.30
CA PRO A 36 18.68 -9.31 5.78
C PRO A 36 18.12 -9.89 7.07
N THR A 37 18.56 -9.37 8.22
CA THR A 37 18.07 -9.80 9.53
C THR A 37 16.67 -9.23 9.82
N ASN A 38 16.06 -8.54 8.86
CA ASN A 38 14.85 -7.72 9.01
C ASN A 38 14.96 -6.63 10.09
N ASN A 39 16.15 -6.42 10.68
CA ASN A 39 16.37 -5.39 11.71
C ASN A 39 16.28 -3.96 11.15
N TYR A 40 16.62 -3.78 9.86
CA TYR A 40 16.53 -2.47 9.20
C TYR A 40 15.25 -2.30 8.35
N ARG A 41 14.62 -3.41 7.95
CA ARG A 41 13.34 -3.42 7.23
C ARG A 41 12.50 -4.58 7.80
N PRO A 42 11.73 -4.33 8.87
CA PRO A 42 10.83 -5.34 9.43
C PRO A 42 9.94 -5.90 8.32
N LEU A 43 9.52 -7.16 8.47
CA LEU A 43 8.54 -7.74 7.57
C LEU A 43 7.31 -6.83 7.56
N LEU A 44 6.90 -6.42 6.36
CA LEU A 44 5.68 -5.64 6.20
C LEU A 44 4.53 -6.49 6.72
N THR A 45 3.75 -5.92 7.64
CA THR A 45 2.53 -6.55 8.11
C THR A 45 1.56 -6.68 6.95
N THR A 46 0.70 -7.69 7.01
CA THR A 46 -0.37 -7.91 6.04
C THR A 46 -1.18 -6.62 5.85
N ASP A 47 -1.60 -6.36 4.62
CA ASP A 47 -2.42 -5.20 4.27
C ASP A 47 -3.68 -5.10 5.15
N ALA A 48 -4.19 -3.90 5.40
CA ALA A 48 -5.31 -3.67 6.30
C ALA A 48 -6.57 -4.45 5.88
N ILE A 49 -6.83 -4.55 4.57
CA ILE A 49 -7.97 -5.30 4.04
C ILE A 49 -7.67 -6.81 4.13
N GLU A 50 -6.49 -7.23 3.69
CA GLU A 50 -6.08 -8.65 3.70
C GLU A 50 -5.95 -9.24 5.11
N SER A 51 -5.69 -8.40 6.12
CA SER A 51 -5.62 -8.83 7.51
C SER A 51 -6.95 -9.43 7.99
N GLY A 52 -8.07 -9.05 7.38
CA GLY A 52 -9.42 -9.48 7.78
C GLY A 52 -9.87 -8.94 9.14
N CYS A 53 -9.13 -8.01 9.75
CA CYS A 53 -9.48 -7.44 11.05
C CYS A 53 -10.76 -6.59 10.97
N TYR A 54 -10.91 -5.83 9.88
CA TYR A 54 -12.07 -5.00 9.56
C TYR A 54 -12.45 -5.23 8.09
N PRO A 55 -13.16 -6.33 7.76
CA PRO A 55 -13.40 -6.73 6.39
C PRO A 55 -14.23 -5.71 5.62
N LEU A 56 -14.11 -5.71 4.29
CA LEU A 56 -15.00 -4.94 3.43
C LEU A 56 -16.40 -5.58 3.41
N PRO A 57 -17.47 -4.79 3.20
CA PRO A 57 -18.83 -5.31 3.11
C PRO A 57 -18.98 -6.45 2.08
N GLY A 58 -19.61 -7.54 2.53
CA GLY A 58 -19.83 -8.73 1.69
C GLY A 58 -18.55 -9.48 1.34
N ASP A 59 -17.46 -9.28 2.09
CA ASP A 59 -16.14 -9.88 1.84
C ASP A 59 -15.55 -9.47 0.47
N ALA A 60 -15.88 -8.24 0.01
CA ALA A 60 -15.27 -7.68 -1.18
C ALA A 60 -13.74 -7.67 -1.07
N ARG A 61 -13.07 -7.95 -2.19
CA ARG A 61 -11.61 -7.91 -2.32
C ARG A 61 -11.23 -6.99 -3.46
N LEU A 62 -10.19 -6.18 -3.27
CA LEU A 62 -9.69 -5.26 -4.29
C LEU A 62 -8.69 -5.99 -5.22
N ASP A 63 -9.04 -7.20 -5.64
CA ASP A 63 -8.18 -8.05 -6.45
C ASP A 63 -7.95 -7.38 -7.82
N GLY A 64 -6.69 -7.35 -8.28
CA GLY A 64 -6.31 -6.73 -9.55
C GLY A 64 -6.02 -5.23 -9.47
N LEU A 65 -6.41 -4.55 -8.38
CA LEU A 65 -5.97 -3.18 -8.12
C LEU A 65 -4.64 -3.21 -7.37
N ALA A 66 -3.60 -2.56 -7.90
CA ALA A 66 -2.40 -2.30 -7.11
C ALA A 66 -2.68 -1.12 -6.17
N TYR A 67 -2.79 -1.40 -4.87
CA TYR A 67 -3.17 -0.39 -3.89
C TYR A 67 -2.35 -0.42 -2.61
N GLN A 68 -2.43 0.67 -1.85
CA GLN A 68 -1.93 0.76 -0.49
C GLN A 68 -2.92 1.50 0.42
N VAL A 69 -3.42 0.85 1.47
CA VAL A 69 -4.23 1.54 2.50
C VAL A 69 -3.33 2.48 3.29
N ARG A 70 -3.71 3.77 3.37
CA ARG A 70 -3.03 4.76 4.23
C ARG A 70 -3.72 4.90 5.57
N TRP A 71 -5.05 4.97 5.57
CA TRP A 71 -5.86 5.17 6.76
C TRP A 71 -7.18 4.41 6.70
N ASP A 72 -7.62 3.97 7.85
CA ASP A 72 -8.95 3.42 8.09
C ASP A 72 -9.45 4.03 9.40
N GLU A 73 -10.57 4.73 9.36
CA GLU A 73 -11.13 5.39 10.54
C GLU A 73 -12.64 5.35 10.53
N ASP A 74 -13.24 5.47 11.72
CA ASP A 74 -14.66 5.74 11.81
C ASP A 74 -14.87 7.24 12.04
N VAL A 75 -15.70 7.86 11.21
CA VAL A 75 -16.02 9.29 11.25
C VAL A 75 -17.50 9.50 11.57
N GLU A 76 -17.80 10.59 12.26
CA GLU A 76 -19.18 11.05 12.45
C GLU A 76 -19.63 11.84 11.22
N THR A 77 -20.75 11.43 10.61
CA THR A 77 -21.41 12.12 9.51
C THR A 77 -22.82 12.55 9.94
N PRO A 78 -23.48 13.49 9.25
CA PRO A 78 -24.87 13.83 9.54
C PRO A 78 -25.84 12.63 9.51
N GLU A 79 -25.51 11.62 8.71
CA GLU A 79 -26.29 10.39 8.52
C GLU A 79 -25.94 9.30 9.57
N GLY A 80 -24.93 9.54 10.41
CA GLY A 80 -24.47 8.65 11.47
C GLY A 80 -22.99 8.31 11.36
N LYS A 81 -22.54 7.34 12.15
CA LYS A 81 -21.15 6.92 12.14
C LYS A 81 -20.84 6.09 10.88
N ARG A 82 -19.80 6.47 10.15
CA ARG A 82 -19.33 5.83 8.92
C ARG A 82 -17.87 5.44 9.04
N ARG A 83 -17.42 4.48 8.23
CA ARG A 83 -16.02 4.07 8.15
C ARG A 83 -15.43 4.61 6.86
N HIS A 84 -14.38 5.42 6.95
CA HIS A 84 -13.62 5.89 5.80
C HIS A 84 -12.33 5.09 5.67
N LEU A 85 -12.21 4.33 4.59
CA LEU A 85 -10.97 3.66 4.21
C LEU A 85 -10.34 4.45 3.06
N TYR A 86 -9.21 5.09 3.36
CA TYR A 86 -8.42 5.84 2.39
C TYR A 86 -7.24 4.98 1.92
N GLY A 87 -7.08 4.87 0.61
CA GLY A 87 -5.95 4.22 -0.01
C GLY A 87 -5.41 5.00 -1.21
N GLN A 88 -4.30 4.52 -1.72
CA GLN A 88 -3.71 5.00 -2.97
C GLN A 88 -3.71 3.87 -3.99
N TYR A 89 -3.86 4.22 -5.25
CA TYR A 89 -3.78 3.28 -6.36
C TYR A 89 -2.62 3.60 -7.29
N ASP A 90 -2.08 2.52 -7.85
CA ASP A 90 -0.85 2.48 -8.61
C ASP A 90 -1.10 1.72 -9.93
N LEU A 91 -0.22 1.91 -10.92
CA LEU A 91 -0.15 1.16 -12.19
C LEU A 91 -1.32 1.31 -13.19
N VAL A 92 -2.49 1.76 -12.73
CA VAL A 92 -3.69 1.95 -13.55
C VAL A 92 -4.11 3.42 -13.55
N ASP A 93 -4.86 3.85 -14.56
CA ASP A 93 -5.45 5.18 -14.58
C ASP A 93 -6.66 5.30 -13.63
N ARG A 94 -7.18 6.52 -13.47
CA ARG A 94 -8.31 6.80 -12.58
C ARG A 94 -9.56 5.99 -12.94
N ASP A 95 -9.89 5.89 -14.23
CA ASP A 95 -11.14 5.27 -14.68
C ASP A 95 -11.06 3.74 -14.54
N GLU A 96 -9.89 3.16 -14.80
CA GLU A 96 -9.61 1.75 -14.53
C GLU A 96 -9.64 1.46 -13.02
N ALA A 97 -9.03 2.31 -12.19
CA ALA A 97 -9.09 2.16 -10.73
C ALA A 97 -10.53 2.20 -10.20
N GLU A 98 -11.33 3.19 -10.63
CA GLU A 98 -12.75 3.28 -10.28
C GLU A 98 -13.52 2.04 -10.73
N GLY A 99 -13.31 1.58 -11.97
CA GLY A 99 -13.92 0.38 -12.52
C GLY A 99 -13.59 -0.89 -11.71
N LEU A 100 -12.32 -1.06 -11.31
CA LEU A 100 -11.88 -2.20 -10.49
C LEU A 100 -12.51 -2.16 -9.09
N LEU A 101 -12.58 -0.97 -8.46
CA LEU A 101 -13.23 -0.79 -7.15
C LEU A 101 -14.74 -1.11 -7.23
N ILE A 102 -15.44 -0.60 -8.25
CA ILE A 102 -16.86 -0.93 -8.48
C ILE A 102 -17.03 -2.43 -8.68
N GLN A 103 -16.21 -3.04 -9.54
CA GLN A 103 -16.29 -4.46 -9.86
C GLN A 103 -16.07 -5.35 -8.62
N ALA A 104 -15.15 -4.96 -7.72
CA ALA A 104 -14.90 -5.67 -6.46
C ALA A 104 -16.18 -5.82 -5.61
N PHE A 105 -16.96 -4.75 -5.48
CA PHE A 105 -18.23 -4.79 -4.74
C PHE A 105 -19.36 -5.47 -5.53
N MET A 106 -19.41 -5.28 -6.85
CA MET A 106 -20.39 -5.97 -7.70
C MET A 106 -20.21 -7.48 -7.68
N ASN A 107 -18.97 -7.98 -7.62
CA ASN A 107 -18.66 -9.40 -7.50
C ASN A 107 -19.25 -10.05 -6.23
N VAL A 108 -19.47 -9.26 -5.18
CA VAL A 108 -20.10 -9.73 -3.93
C VAL A 108 -21.57 -9.30 -3.80
N GLY A 109 -22.19 -8.87 -4.91
CA GLY A 109 -23.63 -8.66 -5.04
C GLY A 109 -24.12 -7.25 -4.72
N PHE A 110 -23.24 -6.25 -4.69
CA PHE A 110 -23.68 -4.85 -4.71
C PHE A 110 -24.12 -4.43 -6.12
N ARG A 111 -24.99 -3.43 -6.20
CA ARG A 111 -25.41 -2.79 -7.45
C ARG A 111 -25.10 -1.29 -7.40
N GLU A 112 -24.63 -0.75 -8.52
CA GLU A 112 -24.41 0.69 -8.69
C GLU A 112 -25.74 1.44 -8.79
N VAL A 113 -25.86 2.56 -8.07
CA VAL A 113 -27.00 3.48 -8.16
C VAL A 113 -26.66 4.59 -9.15
N ARG A 114 -27.31 4.58 -10.32
CA ARG A 114 -26.99 5.49 -11.43
C ARG A 114 -27.85 6.75 -11.50
N SER A 115 -28.95 6.81 -10.73
CA SER A 115 -29.88 7.94 -10.76
C SER A 115 -29.79 8.75 -9.48
N SER A 116 -29.61 10.07 -9.63
CA SER A 116 -29.63 11.04 -8.52
C SER A 116 -30.94 11.02 -7.72
N SER A 117 -32.02 10.47 -8.29
CA SER A 117 -33.31 10.30 -7.61
C SER A 117 -33.31 9.20 -6.54
N GLU A 118 -32.28 8.35 -6.50
CA GLU A 118 -32.12 7.25 -5.53
C GLU A 118 -30.95 7.46 -4.55
N LEU A 119 -30.25 8.60 -4.64
CA LEU A 119 -29.12 8.88 -3.76
C LEU A 119 -29.62 9.28 -2.35
N PRO A 120 -29.04 8.71 -1.28
CA PRO A 120 -29.17 9.26 0.06
C PRO A 120 -28.71 10.73 0.08
N ILE A 121 -29.32 11.51 0.96
CA ILE A 121 -28.88 12.89 1.23
C ILE A 121 -27.42 12.83 1.71
N GLY A 122 -26.52 13.62 1.11
CA GLY A 122 -25.10 13.70 1.51
C GLY A 122 -24.07 13.26 0.46
N VAL A 123 -24.48 12.56 -0.61
CA VAL A 123 -23.56 12.10 -1.67
C VAL A 123 -23.04 13.27 -2.51
N VAL A 124 -21.71 13.41 -2.62
CA VAL A 124 -21.06 14.52 -3.32
C VAL A 124 -20.84 14.18 -4.80
N SER A 125 -20.97 15.17 -5.69
CA SER A 125 -20.66 15.00 -7.13
C SER A 125 -19.26 14.42 -7.35
N GLY A 126 -19.17 13.29 -8.05
CA GLY A 126 -17.92 12.54 -8.28
C GLY A 126 -17.83 11.22 -7.52
N GLU A 127 -18.72 11.01 -6.55
CA GLU A 127 -18.84 9.77 -5.78
C GLU A 127 -19.73 8.74 -6.51
N ARG A 128 -19.31 7.47 -6.51
CA ARG A 128 -20.11 6.33 -6.99
C ARG A 128 -20.73 5.63 -5.79
N LEU A 129 -22.04 5.42 -5.83
CA LEU A 129 -22.78 4.75 -4.76
C LEU A 129 -23.15 3.33 -5.17
N LEU A 130 -22.82 2.37 -4.32
CA LEU A 130 -23.24 0.98 -4.46
C LEU A 130 -24.07 0.52 -3.27
N VAL A 131 -25.10 -0.28 -3.54
CA VAL A 131 -26.04 -0.76 -2.52
C VAL A 131 -26.25 -2.27 -2.57
N LYS A 132 -26.45 -2.89 -1.40
CA LYS A 132 -26.87 -4.29 -1.23
C LYS A 132 -27.80 -4.40 -0.03
N GLY A 133 -29.10 -4.54 -0.28
CA GLY A 133 -30.11 -4.41 0.78
C GLY A 133 -30.02 -3.02 1.42
N ASP A 134 -29.85 -2.99 2.73
CA ASP A 134 -29.72 -1.74 3.52
C ASP A 134 -28.28 -1.25 3.65
N VAL A 135 -27.31 -1.93 3.03
CA VAL A 135 -25.89 -1.56 3.09
C VAL A 135 -25.53 -0.68 1.90
N ALA A 136 -24.93 0.48 2.16
CA ALA A 136 -24.45 1.43 1.17
C ALA A 136 -22.94 1.67 1.28
N VAL A 137 -22.28 1.71 0.12
CA VAL A 137 -20.84 1.96 -0.06
C VAL A 137 -20.66 3.12 -1.04
N GLY A 138 -19.98 4.18 -0.59
CA GLY A 138 -19.53 5.28 -1.42
C GLY A 138 -18.10 5.04 -1.90
N ILE A 139 -17.81 5.36 -3.15
CA ILE A 139 -16.47 5.27 -3.74
C ILE A 139 -16.13 6.61 -4.37
N THR A 140 -15.01 7.19 -3.94
CA THR A 140 -14.43 8.38 -4.57
C THR A 140 -13.02 8.05 -5.03
N VAL A 141 -12.69 8.38 -6.28
CA VAL A 141 -11.35 8.20 -6.84
C VAL A 141 -10.85 9.55 -7.36
N THR A 142 -9.65 9.93 -6.94
CA THR A 142 -9.02 11.21 -7.28
C THR A 142 -7.65 10.95 -7.87
N GLU A 143 -7.41 11.47 -9.06
CA GLU A 143 -6.08 11.43 -9.68
C GLU A 143 -5.16 12.46 -9.02
N LEU A 144 -3.89 12.10 -8.81
CA LEU A 144 -2.88 13.04 -8.32
C LEU A 144 -2.48 14.01 -9.45
N VAL A 145 -2.44 15.29 -9.12
CA VAL A 145 -2.01 16.35 -10.05
C VAL A 145 -0.55 16.09 -10.48
N ASP A 146 -0.26 16.39 -11.74
CA ASP A 146 1.07 16.26 -12.35
C ASP A 146 1.64 14.82 -12.37
N THR A 147 0.79 13.79 -12.32
CA THR A 147 1.22 12.40 -12.51
C THR A 147 1.16 11.96 -13.98
N THR A 148 2.02 11.03 -14.33
CA THR A 148 2.23 10.49 -15.68
C THR A 148 2.16 8.97 -15.67
N ALA A 149 2.15 8.37 -16.88
CA ALA A 149 2.19 6.92 -17.09
C ALA A 149 3.38 6.19 -16.43
N ASP A 150 4.43 6.92 -16.06
CA ASP A 150 5.64 6.34 -15.47
C ASP A 150 5.69 6.48 -13.95
N ASP A 151 4.75 7.22 -13.34
CA ASP A 151 4.70 7.40 -11.90
C ASP A 151 4.17 6.14 -11.20
N LEU A 152 4.76 5.84 -10.04
CA LEU A 152 4.38 4.66 -9.27
C LEU A 152 3.00 4.84 -8.63
N VAL A 153 2.71 6.01 -8.08
CA VAL A 153 1.43 6.35 -7.45
C VAL A 153 0.65 7.28 -8.36
N ARG A 154 -0.58 6.89 -8.72
CA ARG A 154 -1.40 7.60 -9.71
C ARG A 154 -2.51 8.42 -9.08
N GLY A 155 -2.98 7.99 -7.92
CA GLY A 155 -4.07 8.69 -7.28
C GLY A 155 -4.43 8.12 -5.92
N ASP A 156 -5.49 8.68 -5.38
CA ASP A 156 -6.08 8.31 -4.11
C ASP A 156 -7.49 7.76 -4.34
N PHE A 157 -7.95 6.90 -3.43
CA PHE A 157 -9.35 6.53 -3.34
C PHE A 157 -9.84 6.58 -1.89
N VAL A 158 -11.12 6.84 -1.73
CA VAL A 158 -11.83 6.77 -0.45
C VAL A 158 -13.03 5.86 -0.62
N LEU A 159 -13.11 4.86 0.26
CA LEU A 159 -14.32 4.06 0.44
C LEU A 159 -15.05 4.58 1.68
N ASP A 160 -16.26 5.09 1.48
CA ASP A 160 -17.20 5.35 2.55
C ASP A 160 -18.03 4.09 2.81
N LEU A 161 -17.86 3.51 3.99
CA LEU A 161 -18.31 2.17 4.35
C LEU A 161 -19.19 2.21 5.62
N PRO A 162 -20.05 1.20 5.83
CA PRO A 162 -20.63 0.99 7.15
C PRO A 162 -19.53 0.70 8.18
N VAL A 163 -19.72 1.15 9.41
CA VAL A 163 -18.84 0.79 10.54
C VAL A 163 -18.96 -0.70 10.81
N VAL A 164 -17.82 -1.35 11.06
CA VAL A 164 -17.76 -2.78 11.40
C VAL A 164 -16.96 -2.96 12.68
N ALA A 165 -17.39 -3.92 13.52
CA ALA A 165 -16.61 -4.34 14.67
C ALA A 165 -15.38 -5.15 14.22
N LYS A 166 -14.38 -5.23 15.10
CA LYS A 166 -13.22 -6.12 14.91
C LYS A 166 -13.71 -7.55 14.70
N ALA A 167 -13.39 -8.16 13.56
CA ALA A 167 -13.96 -9.45 13.16
C ALA A 167 -13.26 -10.66 13.80
N LYS A 168 -12.01 -10.50 14.25
CA LYS A 168 -11.22 -11.56 14.90
C LYS A 168 -10.33 -11.03 16.01
N ASP A 169 -10.02 -11.90 16.96
CA ASP A 169 -9.11 -11.60 18.08
C ASP A 169 -7.71 -12.15 17.78
N ASP A 170 -7.07 -11.54 16.80
CA ASP A 170 -5.70 -11.83 16.37
C ASP A 170 -4.81 -10.67 16.81
N PRO A 171 -3.64 -10.91 17.43
CA PRO A 171 -2.72 -9.85 17.84
C PRO A 171 -2.40 -8.85 16.73
N VAL A 172 -2.41 -9.27 15.46
CA VAL A 172 -2.21 -8.36 14.31
C VAL A 172 -3.23 -7.22 14.26
N CYS A 173 -4.45 -7.47 14.74
CA CYS A 173 -5.57 -6.52 14.74
C CYS A 173 -5.47 -5.44 15.81
N ASP A 174 -4.57 -5.62 16.79
CA ASP A 174 -4.34 -4.64 17.85
C ASP A 174 -3.20 -3.68 17.50
N PHE A 175 -2.49 -3.88 16.36
CA PHE A 175 -1.44 -2.98 15.88
C PHE A 175 -1.98 -1.98 14.85
N PRO A 176 -2.00 -0.66 15.16
CA PRO A 176 -2.43 0.39 14.24
C PRO A 176 -1.68 0.38 12.90
N SER A 177 -0.41 -0.01 12.88
CA SER A 177 0.38 -0.09 11.65
C SER A 177 -0.16 -1.14 10.66
N SER A 178 -0.81 -2.18 11.16
CA SER A 178 -1.42 -3.26 10.37
C SER A 178 -2.84 -2.89 9.93
N THR A 179 -3.66 -2.41 10.86
CA THR A 179 -5.07 -2.08 10.59
C THR A 179 -5.26 -0.73 9.93
N LYS A 180 -4.23 0.12 9.95
CA LYS A 180 -4.29 1.54 9.58
C LYS A 180 -5.32 2.34 10.38
N ARG A 181 -5.72 1.84 11.56
CA ARG A 181 -6.61 2.51 12.51
C ARG A 181 -5.79 3.06 13.68
N TRP A 182 -5.70 4.39 13.81
CA TRP A 182 -5.00 5.04 14.92
C TRP A 182 -5.99 5.67 15.90
N PRO A 183 -6.15 5.13 17.13
CA PRO A 183 -7.17 5.57 18.09
C PRO A 183 -6.98 7.02 18.59
N ASP A 184 -5.76 7.55 18.53
CA ASP A 184 -5.45 8.96 18.80
C ASP A 184 -5.04 9.68 17.50
N ALA A 185 -6.00 9.99 16.63
CA ALA A 185 -5.73 10.80 15.43
C ALA A 185 -5.53 12.30 15.78
N GLY A 186 -4.57 12.59 16.68
CA GLY A 186 -4.00 13.91 16.90
C GLY A 186 -3.03 14.34 15.79
N TYR A 187 -2.86 13.52 14.74
CA TYR A 187 -2.22 13.95 13.50
C TYR A 187 -3.13 14.97 12.79
N LYS A 188 -2.67 16.22 12.64
CA LYS A 188 -3.35 17.19 11.78
C LYS A 188 -3.46 16.60 10.37
N ARG A 189 -4.68 16.24 9.97
CA ARG A 189 -5.01 15.75 8.63
C ARG A 189 -4.40 16.68 7.59
N ARG A 190 -3.64 16.15 6.64
CA ARG A 190 -3.46 16.86 5.38
C ARG A 190 -4.79 16.68 4.64
N THR A 191 -5.60 17.73 4.61
CA THR A 191 -6.73 17.78 3.70
C THR A 191 -6.16 17.55 2.29
N PRO A 192 -6.70 16.60 1.50
CA PRO A 192 -6.28 16.46 0.12
C PRO A 192 -6.44 17.83 -0.54
N ILE A 193 -5.38 18.29 -1.19
CA ILE A 193 -5.38 19.55 -1.92
C ILE A 193 -6.36 19.31 -3.09
N LYS A 194 -7.49 20.02 -3.07
CA LYS A 194 -8.45 20.04 -4.17
C LYS A 194 -7.86 20.76 -5.38
#